data_AF-A0A7X7PXF7-F1
#
_entry.id   AF-A0A7X7PXF7-F1
#
_cell.length_a   1.000
_cell.length_b   1.000
_cell.length_c   1.000
_cell.angle_alpha   90.00
_cell.angle_beta   90.00
_cell.angle_gamma   90.00
#
_symmetry.space_group_name_H-M   'P 1'
#
loop_
_entity.id
_entity.type
_entity.pdbx_description
1 polymer ?
#
loop_
_entity_poly.entity_id
_entity_poly.type
_entity_poly.pdbx_seq_one_letter_code
_entity_poly.pdbx_strand_id
1 'polypeptide(L)'
;MSSSDSRVPIGLWVVALGGAGFVAGFFGPMIFNPDSNLGPIVGLLFSGPAGAVAGLVLGVLLNFARVPRAVQMKVLGGACTVLALGTLLYVLPEPARVADIIDATVEECSPPRAFAKEALAEWESAVARVTWHSPDPNWKSKALENVERAPGVVLTMRIERQATIYRHRKPWNAGKRFISEWQTPTETKRYYASDEGWSCAPYLSRERQLYMPFTDSPADAVKAGPREWPPTKVTSFLRLMELGPVPEIYRGLIQP
;
A
#
# COMPACT_ATOMS: atom_id res chain seq x y z
N MET A 1 -43.12 28.86 38.25
CA MET A 1 -41.77 28.91 37.63
C MET A 1 -41.50 27.58 36.98
N SER A 2 -41.05 27.64 35.73
CA SER A 2 -41.14 26.60 34.71
C SER A 2 -40.43 25.30 35.09
N SER A 3 -41.12 24.19 34.84
CA SER A 3 -40.58 22.82 34.84
C SER A 3 -39.31 22.77 33.98
N SER A 4 -38.14 22.70 34.62
CA SER A 4 -36.90 22.36 33.94
C SER A 4 -37.09 21.00 33.26
N ASP A 5 -37.15 20.97 31.93
CA ASP A 5 -37.28 19.73 31.16
C ASP A 5 -36.15 18.77 31.61
N SER A 6 -36.55 17.68 32.24
CA SER A 6 -35.68 16.71 32.91
C SER A 6 -34.99 15.78 31.91
N ARG A 7 -34.81 16.23 30.68
CA ARG A 7 -34.34 15.47 29.53
C ARG A 7 -33.21 16.21 28.82
N VAL A 8 -32.35 15.46 28.16
CA VAL A 8 -31.27 16.01 27.35
C VAL A 8 -31.86 16.39 25.99
N PRO A 9 -31.66 17.63 25.52
CA PRO A 9 -32.20 18.05 24.22
C PRO A 9 -31.58 17.20 23.10
N ILE A 10 -32.40 16.82 22.11
CA ILE A 10 -31.96 15.98 20.98
C ILE A 10 -30.79 16.65 20.22
N GLY A 11 -30.81 17.98 20.10
CA GLY A 11 -29.71 18.73 19.47
C GLY A 11 -28.35 18.52 20.16
N LEU A 12 -28.32 18.34 21.48
CA LEU A 12 -27.07 18.05 22.19
C LEU A 12 -26.55 16.65 21.86
N TRP A 13 -27.43 15.65 21.69
CA TRP A 13 -27.01 14.32 21.25
C TRP A 13 -26.38 14.36 19.86
N VAL A 14 -27.01 15.06 18.92
CA VAL A 14 -26.53 15.22 17.54
C VAL A 14 -25.17 15.90 17.52
N VAL A 15 -25.02 17.04 18.21
CA VAL A 15 -23.77 17.81 18.23
C VAL A 15 -22.66 17.06 18.97
N ALA A 16 -22.96 16.42 20.10
CA ALA A 16 -21.94 15.74 20.89
C ALA A 16 -21.39 14.49 20.19
N LEU A 17 -22.26 13.62 19.65
CA LEU A 17 -21.81 12.43 18.91
C LEU A 17 -21.22 12.79 17.55
N GLY A 18 -21.83 13.72 16.82
CA GLY A 18 -21.29 14.22 15.56
C GLY A 18 -19.94 14.92 15.75
N GLY A 19 -19.81 15.73 16.79
CA GLY A 19 -18.57 16.39 17.16
C GLY A 19 -17.48 15.41 17.60
N ALA A 20 -17.81 14.41 18.43
CA ALA A 20 -16.87 13.38 18.84
C ALA A 20 -16.35 12.56 17.65
N GLY A 21 -17.25 12.12 16.77
CA GLY A 21 -16.90 11.44 15.53
C GLY A 21 -16.04 12.31 14.63
N PHE A 22 -16.45 13.56 14.40
CA PHE A 22 -15.70 14.52 13.59
C PHE A 22 -14.29 14.75 14.12
N VAL A 23 -14.12 15.08 15.41
CA VAL A 23 -12.80 15.36 16.00
C VAL A 23 -11.91 14.12 15.92
N ALA A 24 -12.43 12.94 16.27
CA ALA A 24 -11.66 11.70 16.20
C ALA A 24 -11.27 11.33 14.76
N GLY A 25 -12.19 11.45 13.80
CA GLY A 25 -11.92 11.13 12.40
C GLY A 25 -11.16 12.20 11.63
N PHE A 26 -11.17 13.46 12.09
CA PHE A 26 -10.45 14.56 11.45
C PHE A 26 -9.00 14.58 11.91
N PHE A 27 -8.77 14.60 13.23
CA PHE A 27 -7.43 14.69 13.80
C PHE A 27 -6.76 13.33 13.98
N GLY A 28 -7.53 12.25 14.13
CA GLY A 28 -6.98 10.90 14.30
C GLY A 28 -6.03 10.49 13.18
N PRO A 29 -6.45 10.50 11.89
CA PRO A 29 -5.56 10.21 10.77
C PRO A 29 -4.34 11.13 10.73
N MET A 30 -4.50 12.43 11.00
CA MET A 30 -3.37 13.38 10.97
C MET A 30 -2.32 13.08 12.03
N ILE A 31 -2.73 12.61 13.20
CA ILE A 31 -1.83 12.31 14.32
C ILE A 31 -1.22 10.91 14.17
N PHE A 32 -2.05 9.91 13.85
CA PHE A 32 -1.65 8.50 13.90
C PHE A 32 -1.19 7.94 12.55
N ASN A 33 -1.57 8.55 11.43
CA ASN A 33 -1.26 8.07 10.08
C ASN A 33 -1.04 9.27 9.11
N PRO A 34 -0.03 10.12 9.36
CA PRO A 34 0.18 11.37 8.61
C PRO A 34 0.46 11.14 7.12
N ASP A 35 0.99 9.97 6.75
CA ASP A 35 1.25 9.62 5.34
C ASP A 35 -0.02 9.17 4.60
N SER A 36 -1.16 9.05 5.27
CA SER A 36 -2.41 8.66 4.63
C SER A 36 -2.98 9.79 3.79
N ASN A 37 -3.30 9.48 2.53
CA ASN A 37 -4.07 10.36 1.66
C ASN A 37 -5.54 10.52 2.10
N LEU A 38 -6.00 9.77 3.10
CA LEU A 38 -7.38 9.82 3.60
C LEU A 38 -7.61 10.94 4.63
N GLY A 39 -6.55 11.58 5.14
CA GLY A 39 -6.56 12.85 5.87
C GLY A 39 -7.82 13.17 6.71
N PRO A 40 -8.33 14.42 6.68
CA PRO A 40 -9.52 14.82 7.43
C PRO A 40 -10.85 14.28 6.85
N ILE A 41 -10.81 13.50 5.77
CA ILE A 41 -12.01 13.03 5.04
C ILE A 41 -12.83 12.09 5.92
N VAL A 42 -12.17 11.26 6.74
CA VAL A 42 -12.85 10.34 7.67
C VAL A 42 -13.72 11.12 8.67
N GLY A 43 -13.22 12.24 9.20
CA GLY A 43 -13.96 13.14 10.08
C GLY A 43 -15.13 13.83 9.37
N LEU A 44 -14.85 14.40 8.20
CA LEU A 44 -15.77 15.27 7.48
C LEU A 44 -16.94 14.51 6.82
N LEU A 45 -16.66 13.37 6.18
CA LEU A 45 -17.64 12.67 5.34
C LEU A 45 -18.23 11.43 6.00
N PHE A 46 -17.56 10.84 6.99
CA PHE A 46 -17.96 9.54 7.55
C PHE A 46 -18.31 9.64 9.03
N SER A 47 -17.30 9.68 9.91
CA SER A 47 -17.46 9.57 11.36
C SER A 47 -18.27 10.72 11.98
N GLY A 48 -18.10 11.96 11.50
CA GLY A 48 -18.90 13.11 11.95
C GLY A 48 -20.38 12.98 11.59
N PRO A 49 -20.74 12.88 10.29
CA PRO A 49 -22.12 12.68 9.87
C PRO A 49 -22.78 11.43 10.46
N ALA A 50 -22.06 10.30 10.51
CA ALA A 50 -22.57 9.07 11.13
C ALA A 50 -22.84 9.25 12.63
N GLY A 51 -21.95 9.95 13.35
CA GLY A 51 -22.15 10.31 14.75
C GLY A 51 -23.38 11.21 14.95
N ALA A 52 -23.60 12.19 14.09
CA ALA A 52 -24.77 13.07 14.14
C ALA A 52 -26.09 12.29 13.96
N VAL A 53 -26.14 11.37 12.99
CA VAL A 53 -27.29 10.48 12.76
C VAL A 53 -27.51 9.54 13.95
N ALA A 54 -26.45 8.92 14.48
CA ALA A 54 -26.55 8.08 15.67
C ALA A 54 -27.05 8.87 16.89
N GLY A 55 -26.60 10.13 17.05
CA GLY A 55 -27.07 11.04 18.09
C GLY A 55 -28.54 11.40 17.95
N LEU A 56 -29.03 11.62 16.73
CA LEU A 56 -30.45 11.83 16.47
C LEU A 56 -31.27 10.61 16.92
N VAL A 57 -30.87 9.41 16.48
CA VAL A 57 -31.57 8.17 16.79
C VAL A 57 -31.57 7.89 18.30
N LEU A 58 -30.41 7.94 18.95
CA LEU A 58 -30.30 7.70 20.40
C LEU A 58 -31.05 8.76 21.23
N GLY A 59 -30.94 10.02 20.84
CA GLY A 59 -31.63 11.13 21.49
C GLY A 59 -33.15 11.00 21.41
N VAL A 60 -33.69 10.61 20.24
CA VAL A 60 -35.13 10.35 20.06
C VAL A 60 -35.58 9.16 20.90
N LEU A 61 -34.87 8.03 20.84
CA LEU A 61 -35.24 6.81 21.55
C LEU A 61 -35.25 6.99 23.08
N LEU A 62 -34.21 7.61 23.65
CA LEU A 62 -34.11 7.79 25.10
C LEU A 62 -35.07 8.84 25.64
N ASN A 63 -35.38 9.87 24.85
CA ASN A 63 -36.43 10.84 25.20
C ASN A 63 -37.83 10.23 25.11
N PHE A 64 -38.07 9.37 24.11
CA PHE A 64 -39.32 8.64 23.96
C PHE A 64 -39.52 7.63 25.11
N ALA A 65 -38.46 6.90 25.48
CA ALA A 65 -38.45 5.96 26.60
C ALA A 65 -38.45 6.64 27.99
N ARG A 66 -38.50 7.98 28.05
CA ARG A 66 -38.57 8.79 29.28
C ARG A 66 -37.44 8.48 30.28
N VAL A 67 -36.24 8.21 29.77
CA VAL A 67 -35.07 7.90 30.59
C VAL A 67 -34.63 9.14 31.39
N PRO A 68 -34.26 9.02 32.70
CA PRO A 68 -33.84 10.16 33.50
C PRO A 68 -32.59 10.87 32.95
N ARG A 69 -32.51 12.21 33.08
CA ARG A 69 -31.36 13.03 32.60
C ARG A 69 -29.99 12.49 33.00
N ALA A 70 -29.84 12.06 34.25
CA ALA A 70 -28.55 11.56 34.76
C ALA A 70 -28.09 10.31 34.00
N VAL A 71 -29.01 9.42 33.65
CA VAL A 71 -28.73 8.24 32.84
C VAL A 71 -28.47 8.65 31.40
N GLN A 72 -29.27 9.55 30.82
CA GLN A 72 -29.04 10.07 29.47
C GLN A 72 -27.64 10.67 29.30
N MET A 73 -27.16 11.49 30.25
CA MET A 73 -25.82 12.07 30.19
C MET A 73 -24.70 11.02 30.29
N LYS A 74 -24.87 10.00 31.13
CA LYS A 74 -23.93 8.87 31.22
C LYS A 74 -23.87 8.09 29.92
N VAL A 75 -25.03 7.80 29.32
CA VAL A 75 -25.12 7.11 28.03
C VAL A 75 -24.51 7.96 26.93
N LEU A 76 -24.77 9.26 26.89
CA LEU A 76 -24.17 10.17 25.91
C LEU A 76 -22.64 10.18 26.02
N GLY A 77 -22.09 10.35 27.22
CA GLY A 77 -20.65 10.32 27.45
C GLY A 77 -20.02 8.98 27.06
N GLY A 78 -20.67 7.88 27.41
CA GLY A 78 -20.24 6.53 27.01
C GLY A 78 -20.28 6.34 25.50
N ALA A 79 -21.36 6.75 24.83
CA ALA A 79 -21.51 6.65 23.39
C ALA A 79 -20.47 7.50 22.64
N CYS A 80 -20.22 8.74 23.08
CA CYS A 80 -19.16 9.58 22.54
C CYS A 80 -17.78 8.93 22.70
N THR A 81 -17.51 8.32 23.87
CA THR A 81 -16.23 7.65 24.13
C THR A 81 -16.05 6.43 23.25
N VAL A 82 -17.07 5.58 23.12
CA VAL A 82 -17.04 4.39 22.26
C VAL A 82 -16.87 4.77 20.80
N LEU A 83 -17.62 5.77 20.32
CA LEU A 83 -17.51 6.27 18.94
C LEU A 83 -16.11 6.84 18.66
N ALA A 84 -15.60 7.68 19.56
CA ALA A 84 -14.27 8.27 19.41
C ALA A 84 -13.18 7.20 19.40
N LEU A 85 -13.19 6.27 20.37
CA LEU A 85 -12.20 5.19 20.44
C LEU A 85 -12.30 4.24 19.25
N GLY A 86 -13.51 3.87 18.83
CA GLY A 86 -13.73 3.03 17.66
C GLY A 86 -13.21 3.70 16.38
N THR A 87 -13.47 5.00 16.22
CA THR A 87 -12.96 5.79 15.09
C THR A 87 -11.44 5.86 15.13
N LEU A 88 -10.83 6.13 16.29
CA LEU A 88 -9.38 6.16 16.45
C LEU A 88 -8.74 4.81 16.14
N LEU A 89 -9.33 3.70 16.59
CA LEU A 89 -8.85 2.35 16.29
C LEU A 89 -8.94 2.03 14.79
N TYR A 90 -10.00 2.47 14.13
CA TYR A 90 -10.20 2.28 12.69
C TYR A 90 -9.16 3.03 11.86
N VAL A 91 -8.76 4.24 12.28
CA VAL A 91 -7.78 5.06 11.54
C VAL A 91 -6.32 4.75 11.89
N LEU A 92 -6.07 3.80 12.80
CA LEU A 92 -4.71 3.38 13.12
C LEU A 92 -4.02 2.85 11.87
N PRO A 93 -2.73 3.19 11.66
CA PRO A 93 -2.02 2.77 10.46
C PRO A 93 -1.82 1.26 10.45
N GLU A 94 -2.15 0.65 9.31
CA GLU A 94 -1.73 -0.71 9.01
C GLU A 94 -0.20 -0.78 8.82
N PRO A 95 0.42 -1.96 9.04
CA PRO A 95 1.83 -2.16 8.74
C PRO A 95 2.14 -1.80 7.28
N ALA A 96 3.18 -1.00 7.04
CA ALA A 96 3.61 -0.71 5.68
C ALA A 96 4.40 -1.88 5.12
N ARG A 97 4.07 -2.31 3.90
CA ARG A 97 4.90 -3.21 3.10
C ARG A 97 6.23 -2.53 2.79
N VAL A 98 7.34 -3.20 3.06
CA VAL A 98 8.70 -2.69 2.86
C VAL A 98 9.34 -3.33 1.64
N ALA A 99 9.31 -4.66 1.59
CA ALA A 99 9.94 -5.44 0.52
C ALA A 99 9.30 -6.81 0.44
N ASP A 100 9.43 -7.45 -0.70
CA ASP A 100 9.16 -8.88 -0.85
C ASP A 100 10.46 -9.67 -0.78
N ILE A 101 10.36 -10.90 -0.32
CA ILE A 101 11.43 -11.88 -0.38
C ILE A 101 10.87 -13.10 -1.08
N ILE A 102 11.62 -13.60 -2.05
CA ILE A 102 11.33 -14.84 -2.74
C ILE A 102 12.45 -15.84 -2.48
N ASP A 103 12.06 -17.08 -2.25
CA ASP A 103 12.93 -18.25 -2.23
C ASP A 103 12.64 -19.00 -3.52
N ALA A 104 13.60 -19.00 -4.43
CA ALA A 104 13.38 -19.40 -5.80
C ALA A 104 14.59 -20.14 -6.37
N THR A 105 14.32 -20.97 -7.38
CA THR A 105 15.35 -21.64 -8.18
C THR A 105 15.38 -21.02 -9.56
N VAL A 106 16.57 -20.71 -10.07
CA VAL A 106 16.75 -20.21 -11.44
C VAL A 106 16.64 -21.39 -12.41
N GLU A 107 15.67 -21.34 -13.32
CA GLU A 107 15.45 -22.36 -14.33
C GLU A 107 16.15 -22.00 -15.65
N GLU A 108 16.11 -20.71 -16.00
CA GLU A 108 16.70 -20.19 -17.23
C GLU A 108 17.37 -18.84 -16.95
N CYS A 109 18.48 -18.59 -17.64
CA CYS A 109 19.11 -17.29 -17.69
C CYS A 109 19.35 -16.91 -19.16
N SER A 110 18.75 -15.80 -19.58
CA SER A 110 18.73 -15.35 -20.96
C SER A 110 19.08 -13.86 -21.07
N PRO A 111 19.74 -13.43 -22.15
CA PRO A 111 20.07 -12.02 -22.32
C PRO A 111 18.80 -11.19 -22.56
N PRO A 112 18.75 -9.91 -22.14
CA PRO A 112 17.56 -9.05 -22.28
C PRO A 112 17.01 -8.97 -23.71
N ARG A 113 17.92 -8.98 -24.71
CA ARG A 113 17.57 -8.99 -26.14
C ARG A 113 16.66 -10.13 -26.58
N ALA A 114 16.65 -11.26 -25.86
CA ALA A 114 15.77 -12.38 -26.17
C ALA A 114 14.28 -12.03 -26.02
N PHE A 115 13.96 -11.05 -25.18
CA PHE A 115 12.60 -10.62 -24.85
C PHE A 115 12.20 -9.31 -25.53
N ALA A 116 13.12 -8.65 -26.23
CA ALA A 116 12.90 -7.33 -26.84
C ALA A 116 11.77 -7.33 -27.88
N LYS A 117 11.66 -8.39 -28.68
CA LYS A 117 10.64 -8.50 -29.73
C LYS A 117 9.23 -8.64 -29.13
N GLU A 118 9.09 -9.45 -28.09
CA GLU A 118 7.83 -9.62 -27.34
C GLU A 118 7.40 -8.29 -26.73
N ALA A 119 8.32 -7.63 -26.00
CA ALA A 119 8.07 -6.33 -25.39
C ALA A 119 7.71 -5.23 -26.42
N LEU A 120 8.41 -5.18 -27.55
CA LEU A 120 8.13 -4.20 -28.61
C LEU A 120 6.69 -4.32 -29.14
N ALA A 121 6.24 -5.55 -29.40
CA ALA A 121 4.87 -5.79 -29.88
C ALA A 121 3.82 -5.40 -28.84
N GLU A 122 4.06 -5.66 -27.55
CA GLU A 122 3.17 -5.21 -26.46
C GLU A 122 3.08 -3.69 -26.39
N TRP A 123 4.20 -2.98 -26.51
CA TRP A 123 4.23 -1.52 -26.45
C TRP A 123 3.61 -0.87 -27.68
N GLU A 124 3.83 -1.43 -28.87
CA GLU A 124 3.12 -0.98 -30.09
C GLU A 124 1.60 -1.09 -29.93
N SER A 125 1.14 -2.22 -29.37
CA SER A 125 -0.27 -2.43 -29.05
C SER A 125 -0.78 -1.43 -28.00
N ALA A 126 0.02 -1.12 -26.96
CA ALA A 126 -0.33 -0.15 -25.93
C ALA A 126 -0.40 1.28 -26.49
N VAL A 127 0.57 1.68 -27.31
CA VAL A 127 0.62 2.99 -27.97
C VAL A 127 -0.59 3.18 -28.88
N ALA A 128 -0.97 2.16 -29.66
CA ALA A 128 -2.13 2.23 -30.54
C ALA A 128 -3.46 2.45 -29.80
N ARG A 129 -3.56 2.06 -28.53
CA ARG A 129 -4.76 2.26 -27.69
C ARG A 129 -4.83 3.62 -27.00
N VAL A 130 -3.70 4.32 -26.84
CA VAL A 130 -3.64 5.57 -26.08
C VAL A 130 -3.89 6.77 -27.00
N THR A 131 -4.95 7.52 -26.72
CA THR A 131 -5.36 8.70 -27.51
C THR A 131 -4.97 10.04 -26.89
N TRP A 132 -4.56 10.04 -25.61
CA TRP A 132 -4.33 11.25 -24.81
C TRP A 132 -2.85 11.63 -24.71
N HIS A 133 -1.92 10.82 -25.22
CA HIS A 133 -0.48 11.10 -25.21
C HIS A 133 0.20 10.54 -26.46
N SER A 134 0.96 11.36 -27.17
CA SER A 134 1.74 10.92 -28.32
C SER A 134 3.04 10.23 -27.86
N PRO A 135 3.46 9.14 -28.52
CA PRO A 135 4.74 8.50 -28.20
C PRO A 135 5.92 9.38 -28.67
N ASP A 136 7.07 9.27 -28.00
CA ASP A 136 8.34 9.80 -28.53
C ASP A 136 8.61 9.19 -29.91
N PRO A 137 8.81 9.95 -31.01
CA PRO A 137 8.98 9.39 -32.36
C PRO A 137 10.10 8.33 -32.48
N ASN A 138 11.12 8.40 -31.64
CA ASN A 138 12.29 7.52 -31.65
C ASN A 138 12.27 6.49 -30.51
N TRP A 139 11.13 6.27 -29.86
CA TRP A 139 11.04 5.38 -28.70
C TRP A 139 11.52 3.95 -28.99
N LYS A 140 11.23 3.42 -30.19
CA LYS A 140 11.58 2.04 -30.57
C LYS A 140 13.09 1.84 -30.64
N SER A 141 13.79 2.73 -31.37
CA SER A 141 15.24 2.64 -31.51
C SER A 141 15.94 2.84 -30.17
N LYS A 142 15.52 3.85 -29.38
CA LYS A 142 16.04 4.09 -28.03
C LYS A 142 15.86 2.88 -27.10
N ALA A 143 14.68 2.28 -27.09
CA ALA A 143 14.40 1.12 -26.25
C ALA A 143 15.26 -0.09 -26.65
N LEU A 144 15.39 -0.38 -27.95
CA LEU A 144 16.24 -1.46 -28.44
C LEU A 144 17.72 -1.22 -28.15
N GLU A 145 18.21 0.00 -28.37
CA GLU A 145 19.58 0.40 -28.05
C GLU A 145 19.87 0.25 -26.55
N ASN A 146 18.93 0.64 -25.69
CA ASN A 146 19.05 0.45 -24.25
C ASN A 146 19.08 -1.03 -23.85
N VAL A 147 18.23 -1.86 -24.46
CA VAL A 147 18.25 -3.32 -24.22
C VAL A 147 19.55 -3.97 -24.66
N GLU A 148 20.16 -3.49 -25.74
CA GLU A 148 21.45 -3.99 -26.24
C GLU A 148 22.64 -3.53 -25.39
N ARG A 149 22.55 -2.37 -24.75
CA ARG A 149 23.64 -1.79 -23.97
C ARG A 149 23.56 -2.03 -22.48
N ALA A 150 22.37 -2.33 -21.94
CA ALA A 150 22.19 -2.45 -20.50
C ALA A 150 22.88 -3.71 -19.96
N PRO A 151 23.81 -3.56 -19.00
CA PRO A 151 24.39 -4.69 -18.32
C PRO A 151 23.29 -5.38 -17.48
N GLY A 152 23.12 -6.68 -17.68
CA GLY A 152 22.18 -7.49 -16.93
C GLY A 152 21.74 -8.74 -17.67
N VAL A 153 21.03 -9.61 -16.94
CA VAL A 153 20.42 -10.84 -17.46
C VAL A 153 18.96 -10.93 -17.02
N VAL A 154 18.17 -11.66 -17.79
CA VAL A 154 16.79 -12.00 -17.42
C VAL A 154 16.78 -13.42 -16.88
N LEU A 155 16.31 -13.56 -15.64
CA LEU A 155 16.21 -14.84 -14.94
C LEU A 155 14.76 -15.31 -14.98
N THR A 156 14.53 -16.50 -15.52
CA THR A 156 13.28 -17.23 -15.36
C THR A 156 13.41 -18.09 -14.12
N MET A 157 12.56 -17.84 -13.13
CA MET A 157 12.69 -18.42 -11.80
C MET A 157 11.40 -19.09 -11.38
N ARG A 158 11.51 -20.29 -10.82
CA ARG A 158 10.41 -20.96 -10.14
C ARG A 158 10.41 -20.58 -8.68
N ILE A 159 9.34 -19.91 -8.25
CA ILE A 159 9.18 -19.45 -6.87
C ILE A 159 8.68 -20.63 -6.05
N GLU A 160 9.46 -21.02 -5.04
CA GLU A 160 9.08 -22.10 -4.12
C GLU A 160 8.23 -21.55 -2.97
N ARG A 161 8.64 -20.40 -2.45
CA ARG A 161 7.89 -19.63 -1.47
C ARG A 161 8.23 -18.15 -1.53
N GLN A 162 7.29 -17.32 -1.10
CA GLN A 162 7.47 -15.88 -0.98
C GLN A 162 6.90 -15.37 0.34
N ALA A 163 7.47 -14.29 0.85
CA ALA A 163 6.97 -13.59 2.02
C ALA A 163 7.18 -12.09 1.87
N THR A 164 6.44 -11.32 2.65
CA THR A 164 6.50 -9.87 2.62
C THR A 164 7.04 -9.35 3.95
N ILE A 165 8.02 -8.45 3.89
CA ILE A 165 8.51 -7.72 5.05
C ILE A 165 7.60 -6.53 5.27
N TYR A 166 7.07 -6.43 6.48
CA TYR A 166 6.28 -5.31 6.94
C TYR A 166 7.05 -4.51 7.99
N ARG A 167 6.72 -3.22 8.06
CA ARG A 167 7.15 -2.30 9.12
C ARG A 167 5.91 -1.85 9.88
N HIS A 168 5.92 -2.08 11.19
CA HIS A 168 4.91 -1.55 12.08
C HIS A 168 4.92 -0.02 12.08
N ARG A 169 3.72 0.56 12.09
CA ARG A 169 3.49 2.02 12.06
C ARG A 169 2.72 2.53 13.26
N LYS A 170 2.19 1.65 14.11
CA LYS A 170 1.43 2.08 15.29
C LYS A 170 2.38 2.68 16.32
N PRO A 171 1.96 3.69 17.10
CA PRO A 171 2.87 4.45 17.96
C PRO A 171 3.70 3.61 18.94
N TRP A 172 3.16 2.50 19.45
CA TRP A 172 3.81 1.65 20.44
C TRP A 172 4.81 0.62 19.88
N ASN A 173 4.82 0.40 18.57
CA ASN A 173 5.76 -0.54 17.92
C ASN A 173 6.35 0.01 16.61
N ALA A 174 6.24 1.32 16.39
CA ALA A 174 6.70 1.98 15.19
C ALA A 174 8.16 1.62 14.86
N GLY A 175 8.42 1.32 13.59
CA GLY A 175 9.76 1.01 13.09
C GLY A 175 10.17 -0.45 13.22
N LYS A 176 9.54 -1.25 14.10
CA LYS A 176 9.80 -2.69 14.17
C LYS A 176 9.37 -3.37 12.88
N ARG A 177 10.20 -4.30 12.39
CA ARG A 177 9.94 -5.06 11.17
C ARG A 177 9.58 -6.50 11.50
N PHE A 178 8.72 -7.10 10.69
CA PHE A 178 8.35 -8.50 10.78
C PHE A 178 8.11 -9.06 9.38
N ILE A 179 8.21 -10.39 9.25
CA ILE A 179 7.92 -11.11 8.01
C ILE A 179 6.51 -11.69 8.09
N SER A 180 5.82 -11.71 6.96
CA SER A 180 4.54 -12.43 6.83
C SER A 180 4.76 -13.93 6.92
N GLU A 181 3.65 -14.66 7.02
CA GLU A 181 3.67 -16.09 6.72
C GLU A 181 4.17 -16.31 5.28
N TRP A 182 4.91 -17.40 5.11
CA TRP A 182 5.38 -17.84 3.81
C TRP A 182 4.22 -18.39 2.99
N GLN A 183 4.08 -17.89 1.78
CA GLN A 183 3.15 -18.40 0.79
C GLN A 183 3.92 -19.24 -0.22
N THR A 184 3.30 -20.28 -0.77
CA THR A 184 3.91 -21.16 -1.79
C THR A 184 3.20 -20.97 -3.14
N PRO A 185 3.45 -19.85 -3.84
CA PRO A 185 2.87 -19.65 -5.16
C PRO A 185 3.61 -20.58 -6.14
N THR A 186 2.93 -21.59 -6.67
CA THR A 186 3.51 -22.49 -7.68
C THR A 186 3.54 -21.78 -9.04
N GLU A 187 4.37 -20.74 -9.16
CA GLU A 187 4.46 -19.91 -10.37
C GLU A 187 5.92 -19.69 -10.80
N THR A 188 6.11 -19.63 -12.12
CA THR A 188 7.36 -19.23 -12.73
C THR A 188 7.26 -17.76 -13.15
N LYS A 189 8.23 -16.94 -12.72
CA LYS A 189 8.27 -15.50 -13.00
C LYS A 189 9.62 -15.10 -13.57
N ARG A 190 9.62 -14.02 -14.35
CA ARG A 190 10.83 -13.43 -14.95
C ARG A 190 11.24 -12.20 -14.15
N TYR A 191 12.54 -12.09 -13.88
CA TYR A 191 13.15 -10.95 -13.20
C TYR A 191 14.40 -10.48 -13.94
N TYR A 192 14.76 -9.22 -13.76
CA TYR A 192 15.98 -8.64 -14.32
C TYR A 192 17.06 -8.54 -13.23
N ALA A 193 18.24 -9.10 -13.45
CA ALA A 193 19.36 -9.01 -12.51
C ALA A 193 20.51 -8.22 -13.16
N SER A 194 20.96 -7.15 -12.48
CA SER A 194 21.98 -6.22 -13.00
C SER A 194 23.35 -6.36 -12.32
N ASP A 195 23.40 -6.97 -11.12
CA ASP A 195 24.59 -7.00 -10.26
C ASP A 195 25.83 -7.63 -10.92
N GLU A 196 25.65 -8.71 -11.68
CA GLU A 196 26.73 -9.50 -12.31
C GLU A 196 26.95 -9.11 -13.79
N GLY A 197 26.38 -7.99 -14.21
CA GLY A 197 26.40 -7.54 -15.59
C GLY A 197 25.85 -8.59 -16.56
N TRP A 198 26.64 -9.02 -17.53
CA TRP A 198 26.20 -9.93 -18.61
C TRP A 198 26.31 -11.43 -18.27
N SER A 199 26.73 -11.77 -17.04
CA SER A 199 27.06 -13.15 -16.69
C SER A 199 25.87 -13.91 -16.09
N CYS A 200 25.57 -15.08 -16.66
CA CYS A 200 24.63 -16.04 -16.08
C CYS A 200 25.26 -16.98 -15.04
N ALA A 201 26.59 -17.07 -15.01
CA ALA A 201 27.29 -18.09 -14.22
C ALA A 201 26.96 -18.05 -12.71
N PRO A 202 26.82 -16.87 -12.06
CA PRO A 202 26.49 -16.79 -10.64
C PRO A 202 25.07 -17.27 -10.30
N TYR A 203 24.14 -17.19 -11.27
CA TYR A 203 22.73 -17.49 -11.04
C TYR A 203 22.34 -18.94 -11.34
N LEU A 204 23.13 -19.65 -12.15
CA LEU A 204 22.81 -21.02 -12.60
C LEU A 204 23.14 -22.12 -11.58
N SER A 205 23.21 -21.79 -10.29
CA SER A 205 23.17 -22.81 -9.25
C SER A 205 21.78 -23.42 -9.22
N ARG A 206 21.64 -24.74 -9.38
CA ARG A 206 20.35 -25.45 -9.17
C ARG A 206 19.87 -25.43 -7.71
N GLU A 207 20.55 -24.66 -6.87
CA GLU A 207 20.23 -24.48 -5.46
C GLU A 207 19.21 -23.36 -5.29
N ARG A 208 18.39 -23.50 -4.26
CA ARG A 208 17.44 -22.48 -3.85
C ARG A 208 18.19 -21.30 -3.24
N GLN A 209 17.86 -20.10 -3.70
CA GLN A 209 18.43 -18.87 -3.17
C GLN A 209 17.34 -17.87 -2.82
N LEU A 210 17.65 -17.03 -1.85
CA LEU A 210 16.79 -15.94 -1.42
C LEU A 210 17.11 -14.68 -2.21
N TYR A 211 16.08 -14.09 -2.79
CA TYR A 211 16.17 -12.85 -3.55
C TYR A 211 15.15 -11.84 -3.08
N MET A 212 15.45 -10.57 -3.32
CA MET A 212 14.55 -9.46 -3.08
C MET A 212 14.21 -8.81 -4.42
N PRO A 213 12.96 -8.95 -4.92
CA PRO A 213 12.53 -8.19 -6.07
C PRO A 213 12.29 -6.73 -5.66
N PHE A 214 12.91 -5.82 -6.39
CA PHE A 214 12.71 -4.39 -6.28
C PHE A 214 11.67 -3.96 -7.30
N THR A 215 10.60 -3.34 -6.81
CA THR A 215 9.86 -2.41 -7.63
C THR A 215 10.68 -1.13 -7.71
N ASP A 216 10.79 -0.51 -8.88
CA ASP A 216 11.13 0.91 -8.94
C ASP A 216 10.20 1.60 -7.93
N SER A 217 10.73 2.12 -6.83
CA SER A 217 9.90 2.66 -5.74
C SER A 217 8.94 3.67 -6.35
N PRO A 218 7.66 3.74 -5.93
CA PRO A 218 6.76 4.80 -6.39
C PRO A 218 7.38 6.20 -6.23
N ALA A 219 8.26 6.38 -5.24
CA ALA A 219 9.03 7.61 -5.05
C ALA A 219 10.09 7.85 -6.14
N ASP A 220 10.71 6.79 -6.67
CA ASP A 220 11.66 6.88 -7.79
C ASP A 220 10.93 7.06 -9.13
N ALA A 221 9.74 6.47 -9.27
CA ALA A 221 8.83 6.71 -10.40
C ALA A 221 8.24 8.14 -10.45
N VAL A 222 8.31 8.89 -9.34
CA VAL A 222 7.95 10.31 -9.24
C VAL A 222 9.15 11.23 -9.47
N LYS A 223 10.37 10.78 -9.11
CA LYS A 223 11.63 11.51 -9.41
C LYS A 223 12.07 11.38 -10.88
N ALA A 224 11.61 10.34 -11.58
CA ALA A 224 11.92 10.09 -12.98
C ALA A 224 11.16 11.01 -13.96
N GLY A 225 11.27 12.34 -13.79
CA GLY A 225 10.87 13.36 -14.77
C GLY A 225 9.46 13.19 -15.40
N PRO A 226 9.20 13.84 -16.55
CA PRO A 226 8.07 13.43 -17.39
C PRO A 226 8.31 11.97 -17.78
N ARG A 227 7.39 11.06 -17.43
CA ARG A 227 7.50 9.64 -17.77
C ARG A 227 7.65 9.51 -19.28
N GLU A 228 8.82 9.10 -19.74
CA GLU A 228 9.03 8.75 -21.14
C GLU A 228 7.96 7.72 -21.54
N TRP A 229 7.24 8.03 -22.62
CA TRP A 229 6.18 7.19 -23.14
C TRP A 229 6.47 6.85 -24.60
N PRO A 230 6.62 5.57 -24.95
CA PRO A 230 6.84 4.40 -24.09
C PRO A 230 8.14 4.47 -23.25
N PRO A 231 8.25 3.66 -22.17
CA PRO A 231 9.46 3.63 -21.36
C PRO A 231 10.63 3.03 -22.14
N THR A 232 11.81 3.63 -21.99
CA THR A 232 13.04 3.16 -22.64
C THR A 232 14.01 2.45 -21.69
N LYS A 233 13.80 2.56 -20.36
CA LYS A 233 14.56 1.81 -19.33
C LYS A 233 14.25 0.32 -19.46
N VAL A 234 15.28 -0.54 -19.44
CA VAL A 234 15.15 -1.98 -19.72
C VAL A 234 14.15 -2.70 -18.82
N THR A 235 14.18 -2.47 -17.50
CA THR A 235 13.22 -3.08 -16.56
C THR A 235 11.78 -2.70 -16.89
N SER A 236 11.51 -1.41 -17.12
CA SER A 236 10.17 -0.91 -17.45
C SER A 236 9.73 -1.32 -18.86
N PHE A 237 10.64 -1.32 -19.84
CA PHE A 237 10.38 -1.72 -21.22
C PHE A 237 10.05 -3.21 -21.31
N LEU A 238 10.82 -4.07 -20.63
CA LEU A 238 10.56 -5.51 -20.57
C LEU A 238 9.49 -5.90 -19.55
N ARG A 239 8.96 -4.94 -18.77
CA ARG A 239 7.99 -5.15 -17.68
C ARG A 239 8.47 -6.14 -16.62
N LEU A 240 9.76 -6.09 -16.32
CA LEU A 240 10.41 -6.94 -15.32
C LEU A 240 10.69 -6.14 -14.05
N MET A 241 10.58 -6.81 -12.91
CA MET A 241 11.12 -6.29 -11.66
C MET A 241 12.63 -6.54 -11.61
N GLU A 242 13.37 -5.61 -11.03
CA GLU A 242 14.78 -5.80 -10.76
C GLU A 242 14.96 -6.74 -9.57
N LEU A 243 15.98 -7.57 -9.59
CA LEU A 243 16.28 -8.56 -8.58
C LEU A 243 17.65 -8.28 -8.01
N GLY A 244 17.78 -8.39 -6.69
CA GLY A 244 19.08 -8.39 -6.05
C GLY A 244 19.12 -9.23 -4.78
N PRO A 245 20.30 -9.29 -4.14
CA PRO A 245 20.51 -10.09 -2.95
C PRO A 245 19.68 -9.54 -1.79
N VAL A 246 19.24 -10.43 -0.90
CA VAL A 246 18.56 -10.00 0.33
C VAL A 246 19.56 -9.28 1.24
N PRO A 247 19.31 -7.99 1.58
CA PRO A 247 20.15 -7.23 2.50
C PRO A 247 20.33 -7.91 3.86
N GLU A 248 21.53 -7.77 4.46
CA GLU A 248 21.86 -8.38 5.76
C GLU A 248 20.88 -7.99 6.87
N ILE A 249 20.39 -6.75 6.84
CA ILE A 249 19.40 -6.22 7.78
C ILE A 249 18.09 -7.02 7.84
N TYR A 250 17.80 -7.82 6.82
CA TYR A 250 16.62 -8.66 6.75
C TYR A 250 16.90 -10.13 7.00
N ARG A 251 18.16 -10.59 6.93
CA ARG A 251 18.51 -12.01 7.15
C ARG A 251 18.09 -12.51 8.53
N GLY A 252 18.21 -11.66 9.55
CA GLY A 252 17.74 -11.98 10.91
C GLY A 252 16.23 -12.18 11.03
N LEU A 253 15.42 -11.69 10.07
CA LEU A 253 13.97 -11.90 10.04
C LEU A 253 13.56 -13.18 9.28
N ILE A 254 14.51 -13.80 8.58
CA ILE A 254 14.27 -14.91 7.63
C ILE A 254 14.66 -16.27 8.24
N GLN A 255 15.25 -16.26 9.46
CA GLN A 255 15.60 -17.49 10.16
C GLN A 255 14.36 -18.40 10.34
N PRO A 256 14.54 -19.72 10.20
CA PRO A 256 13.46 -20.70 9.98
C PRO A 256 12.43 -20.77 11.11
#